data_AF-A0A0K2TXP5-F1
#
_entry.id   AF-A0A0K2TXP5-F1
#
_cell.length_a   1.000
_cell.length_b   1.000
_cell.length_c   1.000
_cell.angle_alpha   90.00
_cell.angle_beta   90.00
_cell.angle_gamma   90.00
#
_symmetry.space_group_name_H-M   'P 1'
#
loop_
_entity.id
_entity.type
_entity.pdbx_description
1 polymer ?
#
loop_
_entity_poly.entity_id
_entity_poly.type
_entity_poly.pdbx_seq_one_letter_code
_entity_poly.pdbx_strand_id
1 'polypeptide(L)'
;DNMERRRVAILELSVRGKTPTGIANVLNCSCTTVYSVVPKGTPEATTGSKSRPRRSDEMVAAEKKSVEDKRGKVTVNGLSSEFNVSKRTMNRLVKKDLDLKVYKRTPR
;
A
#
# COMPACT_ATOMS: atom_id res chain seq x y z
N ASP A 1 -15.90 -6.09 -17.52
CA ASP A 1 -15.73 -4.93 -16.63
C ASP A 1 -16.23 -3.60 -17.20
N ASN A 2 -16.89 -2.76 -16.38
CA ASN A 2 -17.35 -1.42 -16.78
C ASN A 2 -16.17 -0.51 -17.20
N MET A 3 -15.00 -0.67 -16.55
CA MET A 3 -13.80 0.14 -16.84
C MET A 3 -13.10 -0.23 -18.15
N GLU A 4 -13.05 -1.51 -18.51
CA GLU A 4 -12.48 -1.94 -19.79
C GLU A 4 -13.30 -1.44 -20.97
N ARG A 5 -14.63 -1.55 -20.89
CA ARG A 5 -15.54 -1.03 -21.91
C ARG A 5 -15.34 0.48 -22.14
N ARG A 6 -15.13 1.25 -21.07
CA ARG A 6 -14.83 2.68 -21.16
C ARG A 6 -13.50 2.96 -21.86
N ARG A 7 -12.46 2.14 -21.63
CA ARG A 7 -11.15 2.31 -22.29
C ARG A 7 -11.20 2.01 -23.78
N VAL A 8 -11.91 0.94 -24.16
CA VAL A 8 -12.15 0.60 -25.57
C VAL A 8 -12.87 1.76 -26.26
N ALA A 9 -13.95 2.28 -25.66
CA ALA A 9 -14.67 3.42 -26.21
C ALA A 9 -13.81 4.70 -26.33
N ILE A 10 -12.91 4.97 -25.37
CA ILE A 10 -11.96 6.10 -25.45
C ILE A 10 -11.03 5.92 -26.66
N LEU A 11 -10.46 4.72 -26.85
CA LEU A 11 -9.56 4.43 -27.96
C LEU A 11 -10.29 4.52 -29.31
N GLU A 12 -11.49 3.95 -29.43
CA GLU A 12 -12.29 4.02 -30.66
C GLU A 12 -12.64 5.47 -31.03
N LEU A 13 -13.04 6.30 -30.08
CA LEU A 13 -13.36 7.70 -30.34
C LEU A 13 -12.10 8.53 -30.68
N SER A 14 -10.95 8.17 -30.11
CA SER A 14 -9.66 8.75 -30.46
C SER A 14 -9.25 8.40 -31.89
N VAL A 15 -9.45 7.14 -32.32
CA VAL A 15 -9.19 6.69 -33.71
C VAL A 15 -10.08 7.44 -34.70
N ARG A 16 -11.33 7.75 -34.32
CA ARG A 16 -12.25 8.57 -35.11
C ARG A 16 -11.89 10.07 -35.14
N GLY A 17 -10.77 10.48 -34.55
CA GLY A 17 -10.28 11.87 -34.58
C GLY A 17 -11.01 12.83 -33.63
N LYS A 18 -11.76 12.32 -32.63
CA LYS A 18 -12.39 13.22 -31.65
C LYS A 18 -11.35 13.80 -30.70
N THR A 19 -11.55 15.06 -30.31
CA THR A 19 -10.70 15.72 -29.32
C THR A 19 -10.88 15.07 -27.94
N PRO A 20 -9.83 15.04 -27.09
CA PRO A 20 -9.93 14.47 -25.75
C PRO A 20 -11.08 15.04 -24.91
N THR A 21 -11.35 16.35 -25.05
CA THR A 21 -12.49 17.03 -24.41
C THR A 21 -13.84 16.54 -24.94
N GLY A 22 -13.96 16.31 -26.24
CA GLY A 22 -15.18 15.74 -26.83
C GLY A 22 -15.43 14.31 -26.37
N ILE A 23 -14.37 13.51 -26.21
CA ILE A 23 -14.44 12.13 -25.69
C ILE A 23 -14.90 12.15 -24.23
N ALA A 24 -14.32 13.02 -23.41
CA ALA A 24 -14.69 13.19 -22.00
C ALA A 24 -16.17 13.52 -21.83
N ASN A 25 -16.71 14.42 -22.65
CA ASN A 25 -18.12 14.79 -22.63
C ASN A 25 -19.04 13.65 -23.09
N VAL A 26 -18.69 12.94 -24.17
CA VAL A 26 -19.49 11.82 -24.70
C VAL A 26 -19.56 10.65 -23.72
N LEU A 27 -18.45 10.35 -23.04
CA LEU A 27 -18.35 9.22 -22.12
C LEU A 27 -18.62 9.60 -20.66
N ASN A 28 -18.96 10.86 -20.39
CA ASN A 28 -19.14 11.43 -19.05
C ASN A 28 -18.00 11.02 -18.10
N CYS A 29 -16.76 11.24 -18.53
CA CYS A 29 -15.55 10.88 -17.80
C CYS A 29 -14.57 12.05 -17.76
N SER A 30 -13.61 12.04 -16.82
CA SER A 30 -12.66 13.14 -16.71
C SER A 30 -11.71 13.18 -17.92
N CYS A 31 -11.35 14.39 -18.38
CA CYS A 31 -10.31 14.55 -19.40
C CYS A 31 -9.00 13.87 -18.99
N THR A 32 -8.65 13.87 -17.69
CA THR A 32 -7.48 13.17 -17.16
C THR A 32 -7.51 11.67 -17.43
N THR A 33 -8.69 11.04 -17.38
CA THR A 33 -8.85 9.62 -17.71
C THR A 33 -8.55 9.40 -19.20
N VAL A 34 -9.10 10.25 -20.08
CA VAL A 34 -8.87 10.18 -21.54
C VAL A 34 -7.38 10.33 -21.86
N TYR A 35 -6.72 11.37 -21.34
CA TYR A 35 -5.29 11.59 -21.54
C TYR A 35 -4.39 10.47 -20.98
N SER A 36 -4.86 9.71 -20.00
CA SER A 36 -4.09 8.57 -19.46
C SER A 36 -4.25 7.28 -20.28
N VAL A 37 -5.29 7.19 -21.12
CA VAL A 37 -5.63 5.99 -21.90
C VAL A 37 -5.14 6.12 -23.34
N VAL A 38 -5.35 7.27 -23.99
CA VAL A 38 -4.98 7.49 -25.39
C VAL A 38 -3.50 7.19 -25.67
N PRO A 39 -2.53 7.67 -24.87
CA PRO A 39 -1.11 7.40 -25.11
C PRO A 39 -0.71 5.94 -24.87
N LYS A 40 -1.48 5.19 -24.08
CA LYS A 40 -1.16 3.79 -23.77
C LYS A 40 -1.52 2.84 -24.91
N GLY A 41 -2.40 3.26 -25.83
CA GLY A 41 -2.76 2.52 -27.04
C GLY A 41 -3.43 1.15 -26.82
N THR A 42 -3.47 0.66 -25.58
CA THR A 42 -4.03 -0.63 -25.20
C THR A 42 -5.18 -0.44 -24.22
N PRO A 43 -6.29 -1.20 -24.36
CA PRO A 43 -7.38 -1.16 -23.41
C PRO A 43 -7.01 -1.83 -22.08
N GLU A 44 -5.93 -2.62 -22.06
CA GLU A 44 -5.54 -3.44 -20.93
C GLU A 44 -5.07 -2.61 -19.73
N ALA A 45 -5.61 -2.95 -18.56
CA ALA A 45 -5.31 -2.29 -17.30
C ALA A 45 -4.26 -3.07 -16.51
N THR A 46 -3.01 -2.59 -16.50
CA THR A 46 -2.09 -3.02 -15.44
C THR A 46 -2.45 -2.34 -14.13
N THR A 47 -3.40 -2.90 -13.38
CA THR A 47 -3.71 -2.46 -12.00
C THR A 47 -2.68 -3.02 -11.03
N GLY A 48 -1.42 -2.59 -11.18
CA GLY A 48 -0.33 -2.98 -10.29
C GLY A 48 -0.34 -2.13 -9.01
N SER A 49 -1.34 -2.29 -8.14
CA SER A 49 -1.19 -1.77 -6.78
C SER A 49 -0.17 -2.65 -6.05
N LYS A 50 1.07 -2.15 -5.90
CA LYS A 50 2.08 -2.83 -5.07
C LYS A 50 1.49 -3.07 -3.69
N SER A 51 1.28 -4.34 -3.33
CA SER A 51 0.88 -4.70 -1.98
C SER A 51 1.99 -4.25 -1.04
N ARG A 52 1.62 -3.65 0.09
CA ARG A 52 2.61 -3.34 1.13
C ARG A 52 3.16 -4.68 1.63
N PRO A 53 4.49 -4.83 1.80
CA PRO A 53 5.06 -6.03 2.37
C PRO A 53 4.36 -6.32 3.72
N ARG A 54 3.72 -7.49 3.82
CA ARG A 54 3.25 -7.99 5.11
C ARG A 54 4.49 -8.38 5.93
N ARG A 55 4.42 -8.19 7.24
CA ARG A 55 5.47 -8.67 8.14
C ARG A 55 5.46 -10.20 8.11
N SER A 56 6.63 -10.83 8.14
CA SER A 56 6.71 -12.29 8.22
C SER A 56 6.24 -12.75 9.61
N ASP A 57 5.46 -13.84 9.64
CA ASP A 57 5.00 -14.45 10.89
C ASP A 57 6.18 -14.93 11.75
N GLU A 58 7.28 -15.32 11.10
CA GLU A 58 8.55 -15.68 11.73
C GLU A 58 9.14 -14.52 12.56
N MET A 59 9.11 -13.29 12.04
CA MET A 59 9.61 -12.12 12.76
C MET A 59 8.76 -11.84 14.00
N VAL A 60 7.43 -11.98 13.87
CA VAL A 60 6.49 -11.80 15.00
C VAL A 60 6.73 -12.87 16.07
N ALA A 61 6.94 -14.12 15.66
CA ALA A 61 7.19 -15.23 16.58
C ALA A 61 8.54 -15.10 17.31
N ALA A 62 9.59 -14.69 16.62
CA ALA A 62 10.90 -14.45 17.22
C ALA A 62 10.86 -13.29 18.24
N GLU A 63 10.10 -12.23 17.95
CA GLU A 63 9.91 -11.11 18.86
C GLU A 63 9.09 -11.51 20.11
N LYS A 64 8.01 -12.30 19.94
CA LYS A 64 7.24 -12.87 21.06
C LYS A 64 8.15 -13.62 22.02
N LYS A 65 8.95 -14.54 21.49
CA LYS A 65 9.88 -15.34 22.27
C LYS A 65 10.92 -14.48 23.00
N SER A 66 11.51 -13.49 22.32
CA SER A 66 12.49 -12.57 22.93
C SER A 66 11.88 -11.74 24.08
N VAL A 67 10.61 -11.33 23.98
CA VAL A 67 9.92 -10.62 25.05
C VAL A 67 9.59 -11.54 26.23
N GLU A 68 9.13 -12.76 25.98
CA GLU A 68 8.83 -13.76 27.00
C GLU A 68 10.10 -14.16 27.78
N ASP A 69 11.19 -14.44 27.08
CA ASP A 69 12.47 -14.88 27.67
C ASP A 69 13.09 -13.78 28.56
N LYS A 70 12.92 -12.50 28.18
CA LYS A 70 13.56 -11.36 28.87
C LYS A 70 12.69 -10.72 29.97
N ARG A 71 11.63 -11.40 30.44
CA ARG A 71 10.76 -11.03 31.58
C ARG A 71 10.46 -9.52 31.70
N GLY A 72 10.01 -8.89 30.61
CA GLY A 72 9.45 -7.53 30.65
C GLY A 72 10.45 -6.35 30.78
N LYS A 73 11.77 -6.58 30.75
CA LYS A 73 12.78 -5.49 30.70
C LYS A 73 13.20 -5.13 29.27
N VAL A 74 12.33 -5.33 28.30
CA VAL A 74 12.65 -5.13 26.88
C VAL A 74 12.13 -3.77 26.42
N THR A 75 13.02 -2.94 25.88
CA THR A 75 12.64 -1.65 25.30
C THR A 75 12.48 -1.77 23.78
N VAL A 76 11.59 -0.97 23.20
CA VAL A 76 11.43 -0.85 21.74
C VAL A 76 12.75 -0.48 21.06
N ASN A 77 13.62 0.27 21.74
CA ASN A 77 14.93 0.63 21.22
C ASN A 77 15.85 -0.60 21.14
N GLY A 78 15.88 -1.43 22.20
CA GLY A 78 16.64 -2.67 22.21
C GLY A 78 16.18 -3.65 21.12
N LEU A 79 14.87 -3.87 21.01
CA LEU A 79 14.30 -4.74 19.96
C LEU A 79 14.58 -4.21 18.55
N SER A 80 14.46 -2.89 18.35
CA SER A 80 14.75 -2.26 17.06
C SER A 80 16.19 -2.53 16.62
N SER A 81 17.15 -2.47 17.54
CA SER A 81 18.55 -2.79 17.29
C SER A 81 18.77 -4.30 17.09
N GLU A 82 18.14 -5.15 17.89
CA GLU A 82 18.30 -6.61 17.86
C GLU A 82 17.75 -7.23 16.56
N PHE A 83 16.58 -6.78 16.12
CA PHE A 83 15.94 -7.27 14.89
C PHE A 83 16.34 -6.49 13.63
N ASN A 84 17.16 -5.44 13.76
CA ASN A 84 17.51 -4.52 12.67
C ASN A 84 16.27 -3.95 11.96
N VAL A 85 15.26 -3.56 12.74
CA VAL A 85 13.97 -3.05 12.26
C VAL A 85 13.75 -1.64 12.76
N SER A 86 13.14 -0.76 11.96
CA SER A 86 12.87 0.62 12.40
C SER A 86 12.04 0.68 13.70
N LYS A 87 12.31 1.66 14.56
CA LYS A 87 11.55 1.90 15.80
C LYS A 87 10.04 2.04 15.56
N ARG A 88 9.64 2.57 14.39
CA ARG A 88 8.23 2.72 14.02
C ARG A 88 7.59 1.38 13.67
N THR A 89 8.31 0.50 13.00
CA THR A 89 7.85 -0.87 12.71
C THR A 89 7.77 -1.68 13.99
N MET A 90 8.79 -1.58 14.85
CA MET A 90 8.84 -2.25 16.15
C MET A 90 7.71 -1.79 17.09
N ASN A 91 7.48 -0.48 17.21
CA ASN A 91 6.34 0.05 17.97
C ASN A 91 4.98 -0.46 17.47
N ARG A 92 4.85 -0.73 16.17
CA ARG A 92 3.61 -1.26 15.61
C ARG A 92 3.46 -2.75 15.91
N LEU A 93 4.55 -3.53 15.87
CA LEU A 93 4.59 -4.95 16.23
C LEU A 93 4.18 -5.14 17.69
N VAL A 94 4.89 -4.48 18.61
CA VAL A 94 4.60 -4.50 20.05
C VAL A 94 3.15 -4.13 20.37
N LYS A 95 2.59 -3.10 19.71
CA LYS A 95 1.23 -2.63 19.99
C LYS A 95 0.13 -3.46 19.34
N LYS A 96 0.36 -4.02 18.15
CA LYS A 96 -0.70 -4.71 17.39
C LYS A 96 -0.65 -6.23 17.52
N ASP A 97 0.55 -6.79 17.60
CA ASP A 97 0.80 -8.21 17.43
C ASP A 97 1.16 -8.90 18.77
N LEU A 98 1.61 -8.12 19.77
CA LEU A 98 1.97 -8.59 21.11
C LEU A 98 0.99 -8.18 22.22
N ASP A 99 0.05 -7.26 21.95
CA ASP A 99 -0.93 -6.70 22.90
C ASP A 99 -0.36 -6.33 24.29
N LEU A 100 0.90 -5.86 24.32
CA LEU A 100 1.59 -5.49 25.56
C LEU A 100 1.02 -4.17 26.08
N LYS A 101 0.01 -4.26 26.97
CA LYS A 101 -0.62 -3.12 27.67
C LYS A 101 0.34 -2.29 28.53
N VAL A 102 1.52 -2.81 28.86
CA VAL A 102 2.47 -2.14 29.77
C VAL A 102 3.61 -1.52 28.97
N TYR A 103 3.43 -0.27 28.55
CA TYR A 103 4.54 0.57 28.07
C TYR A 103 4.84 1.64 29.11
N LYS A 104 5.95 1.49 29.85
CA LYS A 104 6.55 2.62 30.57
C LYS A 104 7.34 3.45 29.57
N ARG A 105 6.79 4.60 29.20
CA ARG A 105 7.48 5.62 28.39
C ARG A 105 8.59 6.21 29.25
N THR A 106 9.84 6.11 28.81
CA THR A 106 10.95 6.84 29.44
C THR A 106 10.69 8.34 29.26
N PRO A 107 10.69 9.15 30.35
CA PRO A 107 10.56 10.60 30.24
C PRO A 107 11.73 11.18 29.42
N ARG A 108 11.45 12.27 28.70
CA ARG A 108 12.45 13.02 27.94
C ARG A 108 13.42 13.75 28.84
#